data_AF-A0A1I2H0W1-F1
#
_entry.id   AF-A0A1I2H0W1-F1
#
_cell.length_a   1.000
_cell.length_b   1.000
_cell.length_c   1.000
_cell.angle_alpha   90.00
_cell.angle_beta   90.00
_cell.angle_gamma   90.00
#
_symmetry.space_group_name_H-M   'P 1'
#
loop_
_entity.id
_entity.type
_entity.pdbx_description
1 polymer ?
#
loop_
_entity_poly.entity_id
_entity_poly.type
_entity_poly.pdbx_seq_one_letter_code
_entity_poly.pdbx_strand_id
1 'polypeptide(L)'
;MVDNNDLAQRRARLTPEQRQRLAQRLQSGNDLMRQKTSIPRRQPDEPVLLSYAQRRHWFLWQLNPQGTAYHLGGVLRLTGELDQQALQQSFQTLVTRHESLRTIFRVTEDGLPEQIITSKGEFKLTMIDLSDLPIEERIPRAHAEAIRINTTPFDLTQGPLLRVALIRITPREHHLVIVMHHIISDAWSNRIIIDEFAACYRAWVQGMEPVLPELPIQYADYAAWQNNWLEAGEKERQLAYWRKQLGDDHAALQFPVDHPRSSSGSYRA
;
A
#
# COMPACT_ATOMS: atom_id res chain seq x y z
N MET A 1 5.78 -2.25 -14.56
CA MET A 1 6.89 -3.03 -15.15
C MET A 1 8.13 -2.15 -15.16
N VAL A 2 9.21 -2.54 -14.48
CA VAL A 2 10.52 -1.98 -14.84
C VAL A 2 10.77 -2.49 -16.25
N ASP A 3 10.77 -1.58 -17.20
CA ASP A 3 10.96 -1.92 -18.60
C ASP A 3 12.33 -2.62 -18.73
N ASN A 4 12.33 -3.93 -18.98
CA ASN A 4 13.56 -4.72 -19.15
C ASN A 4 14.43 -4.15 -20.29
N ASN A 5 13.86 -3.29 -21.13
CA ASN A 5 14.51 -2.54 -22.19
C ASN A 5 15.54 -1.50 -21.67
N ASP A 6 15.33 -0.93 -20.47
CA ASP A 6 16.20 0.12 -19.91
C ASP A 6 17.56 -0.42 -19.46
N LEU A 7 17.60 -1.62 -18.85
CA LEU A 7 18.85 -2.24 -18.40
C LEU A 7 19.74 -2.69 -19.57
N ALA A 8 19.14 -3.20 -20.66
CA ALA A 8 19.86 -3.60 -21.85
C ALA A 8 20.50 -2.39 -22.56
N GLN A 9 19.74 -1.29 -22.68
CA GLN A 9 20.24 -0.04 -23.26
C GLN A 9 21.33 0.61 -22.39
N ARG A 10 21.20 0.57 -21.06
CA ARG A 10 22.24 1.07 -20.13
C ARG A 10 23.53 0.24 -20.22
N ARG A 11 23.43 -1.09 -20.37
CA ARG A 11 24.61 -1.96 -20.57
C ARG A 11 25.32 -1.69 -21.90
N ALA A 12 24.58 -1.38 -22.95
CA ALA A 12 25.14 -1.04 -24.25
C ALA A 12 25.98 0.25 -24.23
N ARG A 13 25.64 1.20 -23.34
CA ARG A 13 26.35 2.48 -23.16
C ARG A 13 27.63 2.39 -22.30
N LEU A 14 27.95 1.22 -21.74
CA LEU A 14 29.14 1.05 -20.91
C LEU A 14 30.41 1.04 -21.76
N THR A 15 31.46 1.73 -21.29
CA THR A 15 32.81 1.66 -21.87
C THR A 15 33.41 0.26 -21.68
N PRO A 16 34.45 -0.11 -22.46
CA PRO A 16 35.12 -1.40 -22.30
C PRO A 16 35.62 -1.67 -20.86
N GLU A 17 36.20 -0.66 -20.21
CA GLU A 17 36.65 -0.76 -18.82
C GLU A 17 35.48 -0.94 -17.84
N GLN A 18 34.36 -0.24 -18.04
CA GLN A 18 33.17 -0.41 -17.21
C GLN A 18 32.57 -1.81 -17.38
N ARG A 19 32.56 -2.36 -18.59
CA ARG A 19 32.12 -3.74 -18.85
C ARG A 19 33.05 -4.76 -18.20
N GLN A 20 34.36 -4.54 -18.28
CA GLN A 20 35.35 -5.42 -17.65
C GLN A 20 35.24 -5.39 -16.13
N ARG A 21 35.06 -4.21 -15.54
CA ARG A 21 34.86 -4.04 -14.09
C ARG A 21 33.53 -4.62 -13.63
N LEU A 22 32.47 -4.50 -14.43
CA LEU A 22 31.19 -5.16 -14.19
C LEU A 22 31.31 -6.68 -14.28
N ALA A 23 31.99 -7.21 -15.30
CA ALA A 23 32.21 -8.64 -15.48
C ALA A 23 33.04 -9.22 -14.33
N GLN A 24 34.11 -8.54 -13.91
CA GLN A 24 34.91 -8.91 -12.74
C GLN A 24 34.05 -8.91 -11.47
N ARG A 25 33.19 -7.90 -11.26
CA ARG A 25 32.27 -7.86 -10.12
C ARG A 25 31.16 -8.92 -10.17
N LEU A 26 30.72 -9.33 -11.35
CA LEU A 26 29.77 -10.44 -11.52
C LEU A 26 30.44 -11.81 -11.29
N GLN A 27 31.75 -11.91 -11.52
CA GLN A 27 32.55 -13.10 -11.25
C GLN A 27 33.03 -13.18 -9.79
N SER A 28 33.29 -12.03 -9.14
CA SER A 28 33.77 -11.94 -7.75
C SER A 28 32.66 -11.64 -6.73
N GLY A 29 31.48 -11.23 -7.18
CA GLY A 29 30.33 -10.99 -6.32
C GLY A 29 29.71 -12.29 -5.85
N ASN A 30 29.67 -12.46 -4.52
CA ASN A 30 29.01 -13.54 -3.77
C ASN A 30 27.88 -14.25 -4.53
N ASP A 31 27.85 -15.58 -4.43
CA ASP A 31 26.75 -16.48 -4.82
C ASP A 31 25.34 -16.04 -4.37
N LEU A 32 25.25 -15.07 -3.44
CA LEU A 32 24.01 -14.44 -2.98
C LEU A 32 23.17 -13.79 -4.09
N MET A 33 23.77 -13.37 -5.21
CA MET A 33 23.03 -12.85 -6.38
C MET A 33 22.62 -13.95 -7.38
N ARG A 34 23.15 -15.18 -7.26
CA ARG A 34 22.88 -16.29 -8.19
C ARG A 34 21.66 -17.10 -7.82
N GLN A 35 21.29 -17.15 -6.55
CA GLN A 35 19.95 -17.62 -6.20
C GLN A 35 18.97 -16.49 -6.45
N LYS A 36 18.35 -16.49 -7.64
CA LYS A 36 17.01 -15.92 -7.79
C LYS A 36 16.10 -16.70 -6.85
N THR A 37 16.02 -16.31 -5.59
CA THR A 37 15.06 -16.88 -4.65
C THR A 37 13.70 -16.33 -5.08
N SER A 38 13.01 -17.07 -5.93
CA SER A 38 11.61 -16.81 -6.23
C SER A 38 10.83 -16.82 -4.91
N ILE A 39 9.92 -15.87 -4.74
CA ILE A 39 9.00 -15.87 -3.60
C ILE A 39 8.03 -17.04 -3.83
N PRO A 40 8.08 -18.11 -3.01
CA PRO A 40 7.14 -19.21 -3.14
C PRO A 40 5.76 -18.77 -2.67
N ARG A 41 4.70 -19.38 -3.21
CA ARG A 41 3.38 -19.27 -2.59
C ARG A 41 3.40 -19.94 -1.22
N ARG A 42 2.77 -19.31 -0.24
CA ARG A 42 2.64 -19.84 1.13
C ARG A 42 1.80 -21.11 1.17
N GLN A 43 2.00 -21.93 2.21
CA GLN A 43 1.10 -23.04 2.49
C GLN A 43 -0.22 -22.50 3.10
N PRO A 44 -1.38 -23.07 2.77
CA PRO A 44 -2.69 -22.53 3.19
C PRO A 44 -2.92 -22.44 4.71
N ASP A 45 -2.25 -23.28 5.51
CA ASP A 45 -2.53 -23.46 6.95
C ASP A 45 -1.47 -22.87 7.89
N GLU A 46 -0.50 -22.12 7.36
CA GLU A 46 0.54 -21.48 8.17
C GLU A 46 0.10 -20.10 8.68
N PRO A 47 0.39 -19.75 9.96
CA PRO A 47 0.19 -18.40 10.47
C PRO A 47 0.89 -17.35 9.61
N VAL A 48 0.16 -16.29 9.28
CA VAL A 48 0.61 -15.32 8.28
C VAL A 48 1.30 -14.15 8.99
N LEU A 49 2.58 -14.32 9.33
CA LEU A 49 3.33 -13.28 10.02
C LEU A 49 3.38 -11.98 9.20
N LEU A 50 3.45 -10.84 9.91
CA LEU A 50 3.66 -9.54 9.27
C LEU A 50 5.07 -9.46 8.68
N SER A 51 5.19 -8.78 7.53
CA SER A 51 6.48 -8.29 7.05
C SER A 51 7.06 -7.27 8.05
N TYR A 52 8.36 -7.03 8.05
CA TYR A 52 8.98 -6.05 8.96
C TYR A 52 8.42 -4.63 8.76
N ALA A 53 8.02 -4.27 7.54
CA ALA A 53 7.35 -3.01 7.25
C ALA A 53 5.96 -2.96 7.89
N GLN A 54 5.17 -4.03 7.77
CA GLN A 54 3.86 -4.12 8.42
C GLN A 54 4.01 -4.11 9.95
N ARG A 55 5.00 -4.81 10.53
CA ARG A 55 5.27 -4.80 11.99
C ARG A 55 5.52 -3.38 12.50
N ARG A 56 6.29 -2.58 11.76
CA ARG A 56 6.50 -1.17 12.09
C ARG A 56 5.18 -0.38 12.08
N HIS A 57 4.37 -0.51 11.03
CA HIS A 57 3.08 0.19 10.96
C HIS A 57 2.11 -0.26 12.05
N TRP A 58 2.08 -1.56 12.35
CA TRP A 58 1.28 -2.13 13.43
C TRP A 58 1.69 -1.55 14.78
N PHE A 59 2.99 -1.53 15.10
CA PHE A 59 3.51 -0.92 16.32
C PHE A 59 3.15 0.58 16.43
N LEU A 60 3.32 1.34 15.34
CA LEU A 60 2.98 2.76 15.31
C LEU A 60 1.48 3.02 15.48
N TRP A 61 0.64 2.16 14.92
CA TRP A 61 -0.80 2.22 15.15
C TRP A 61 -1.15 1.90 16.61
N GLN A 62 -0.52 0.90 17.23
CA GLN A 62 -0.75 0.58 18.65
C GLN A 62 -0.39 1.75 19.59
N LEU A 63 0.64 2.53 19.26
CA LEU A 63 1.01 3.72 20.02
C LEU A 63 -0.02 4.86 19.93
N ASN A 64 -0.71 4.96 18.79
CA ASN A 64 -1.76 5.97 18.59
C ASN A 64 -2.86 5.45 17.63
N PRO A 65 -3.82 4.64 18.13
CA PRO A 65 -4.86 4.04 17.28
C PRO A 65 -5.81 5.07 16.67
N GLN A 66 -5.86 6.28 17.23
CA GLN A 66 -6.65 7.40 16.74
C GLN A 66 -5.88 8.28 15.73
N GLY A 67 -4.61 7.96 15.48
CA GLY A 67 -3.75 8.71 14.58
C GLY A 67 -4.11 8.48 13.11
N THR A 68 -4.01 9.54 12.32
CA THR A 68 -4.30 9.51 10.87
C THR A 68 -3.04 9.57 10.01
N ALA A 69 -1.86 9.73 10.62
CA ALA A 69 -0.58 9.99 9.94
C ALA A 69 -0.19 8.96 8.86
N TYR A 70 -0.76 7.76 8.91
CA TYR A 70 -0.50 6.68 7.95
C TYR A 70 -1.70 6.42 7.02
N HIS A 71 -2.59 7.38 6.87
CA HIS A 71 -3.63 7.34 5.84
C HIS A 71 -3.05 7.78 4.50
N LEU A 72 -3.34 6.99 3.47
CA LEU A 72 -3.08 7.30 2.08
C LEU A 72 -4.41 7.71 1.44
N GLY A 73 -4.71 9.00 1.46
CA GLY A 73 -5.96 9.57 0.98
C GLY A 73 -5.82 10.38 -0.31
N GLY A 74 -6.86 10.38 -1.13
CA GLY A 74 -6.96 11.22 -2.32
C GLY A 74 -8.41 11.46 -2.74
N VAL A 75 -8.63 12.56 -3.46
CA VAL A 75 -9.95 12.90 -4.04
C VAL A 75 -9.78 13.05 -5.55
N LEU A 76 -10.60 12.34 -6.30
CA LEU A 76 -10.70 12.46 -7.76
C LEU A 76 -11.99 13.21 -8.10
N ARG A 77 -11.86 14.30 -8.86
CA ARG A 77 -13.00 14.99 -9.47
C ARG A 77 -13.36 14.27 -10.77
N LEU A 78 -14.57 13.73 -10.84
CA LEU A 78 -15.11 13.00 -11.98
C LEU A 78 -16.18 13.86 -12.65
N THR A 79 -16.03 14.07 -13.96
CA THR A 79 -16.97 14.85 -14.77
C THR A 79 -17.54 14.00 -15.91
N GLY A 80 -18.84 14.13 -16.15
CA GLY A 80 -19.58 13.35 -17.13
C GLY A 80 -20.53 12.31 -16.51
N GLU A 81 -21.03 11.41 -17.35
CA GLU A 81 -21.85 10.29 -16.91
C GLU A 81 -20.99 9.30 -16.11
N LEU A 82 -21.50 8.83 -14.98
CA LEU A 82 -20.83 7.88 -14.13
C LEU A 82 -21.74 6.67 -13.88
N ASP A 83 -21.25 5.49 -14.25
CA ASP A 83 -21.90 4.23 -13.92
C ASP A 83 -21.50 3.82 -12.50
N GLN A 84 -22.39 4.08 -11.54
CA GLN A 84 -22.14 3.81 -10.13
C GLN A 84 -22.03 2.30 -9.84
N GLN A 85 -22.76 1.48 -10.59
CA GLN A 85 -22.73 0.03 -10.44
C GLN A 85 -21.39 -0.51 -10.94
N ALA A 86 -20.92 -0.07 -12.11
CA ALA A 86 -19.60 -0.43 -12.62
C ALA A 86 -18.48 0.04 -11.67
N LEU A 87 -18.61 1.22 -11.07
CA LEU A 87 -17.65 1.71 -10.07
C LEU A 87 -17.60 0.80 -8.84
N GLN A 88 -18.75 0.42 -8.30
CA GLN A 88 -18.82 -0.49 -7.15
C GLN A 88 -18.27 -1.89 -7.49
N GLN A 89 -18.63 -2.46 -8.63
CA GLN A 89 -18.13 -3.76 -9.09
C GLN A 89 -16.61 -3.74 -9.34
N SER A 90 -16.08 -2.61 -9.80
CA SER A 90 -14.63 -2.45 -10.00
C SER A 90 -13.88 -2.57 -8.68
N PHE A 91 -14.28 -1.83 -7.64
CA PHE A 91 -13.65 -1.96 -6.33
C PHE A 91 -13.88 -3.32 -5.68
N GLN A 92 -15.08 -3.91 -5.82
CA GLN A 92 -15.33 -5.27 -5.34
C GLN A 92 -14.40 -6.30 -6.01
N THR A 93 -14.13 -6.15 -7.32
CA THR A 93 -13.18 -6.98 -8.05
C THR A 93 -11.77 -6.85 -7.45
N LEU A 94 -11.31 -5.61 -7.20
CA LEU A 94 -10.00 -5.36 -6.61
C LEU A 94 -9.87 -5.93 -5.19
N VAL A 95 -10.87 -5.72 -4.34
CA VAL A 95 -10.90 -6.25 -2.97
C VAL A 95 -10.87 -7.77 -2.96
N THR A 96 -11.54 -8.41 -3.94
CA THR A 96 -11.50 -9.88 -4.09
C THR A 96 -10.12 -10.36 -4.53
N ARG A 97 -9.52 -9.66 -5.50
CA ARG A 97 -8.26 -10.01 -6.16
C ARG A 97 -7.01 -9.82 -5.29
N HIS A 98 -6.95 -8.74 -4.53
CA HIS A 98 -5.78 -8.38 -3.70
C HIS A 98 -6.02 -8.75 -2.25
N GLU A 99 -5.29 -9.74 -1.72
CA GLU A 99 -5.43 -10.16 -0.32
C GLU A 99 -5.23 -8.99 0.64
N SER A 100 -4.26 -8.11 0.38
CA SER A 100 -3.96 -6.94 1.20
C SER A 100 -5.16 -6.04 1.47
N LEU A 101 -6.10 -5.91 0.52
CA LEU A 101 -7.29 -5.05 0.67
C LEU A 101 -8.34 -5.65 1.61
N ARG A 102 -8.23 -6.94 1.92
CA ARG A 102 -9.12 -7.72 2.80
C ARG A 102 -8.37 -8.34 3.99
N THR A 103 -7.18 -7.80 4.29
CA THR A 103 -6.37 -8.19 5.45
C THR A 103 -6.69 -7.30 6.65
N ILE A 104 -6.85 -7.94 7.82
CA ILE A 104 -6.84 -7.31 9.14
C ILE A 104 -5.65 -7.86 9.94
N PHE A 105 -5.32 -7.22 11.05
CA PHE A 105 -4.14 -7.51 11.85
C PHE A 105 -4.52 -7.82 13.28
N ARG A 106 -3.98 -8.91 13.83
CA ARG A 106 -4.23 -9.35 15.20
C ARG A 106 -2.93 -9.77 15.85
N VAL A 107 -3.03 -10.08 17.14
CA VAL A 107 -1.96 -10.69 17.90
C VAL A 107 -2.41 -12.10 18.25
N THR A 108 -1.56 -13.10 18.00
CA THR A 108 -1.79 -14.49 18.40
C THR A 108 -1.82 -14.61 19.92
N GLU A 109 -2.26 -15.77 20.43
CA GLU A 109 -2.20 -16.07 21.87
C GLU A 109 -0.76 -15.97 22.42
N ASP A 110 0.24 -16.29 21.59
CA ASP A 110 1.67 -16.19 21.91
C ASP A 110 2.24 -14.77 21.81
N GLY A 111 1.41 -13.75 21.54
CA GLY A 111 1.84 -12.35 21.48
C GLY A 111 2.46 -11.93 20.15
N LEU A 112 2.39 -12.75 19.09
CA LEU A 112 2.98 -12.44 17.79
C LEU A 112 1.96 -11.76 16.88
N PRO A 113 2.31 -10.67 16.17
CA PRO A 113 1.39 -10.06 15.23
C PRO A 113 1.22 -10.94 13.99
N GLU A 114 -0.02 -11.12 13.55
CA GLU A 114 -0.41 -11.89 12.37
C GLU A 114 -1.39 -11.16 11.45
N GLN A 115 -1.42 -11.58 10.19
CA GLN A 115 -2.36 -11.15 9.16
C GLN A 115 -3.51 -12.14 9.09
N ILE A 116 -4.74 -11.65 9.24
CA ILE A 116 -5.95 -12.43 8.99
C ILE A 116 -6.54 -11.95 7.67
N ILE A 117 -6.58 -12.84 6.69
CA ILE A 117 -7.06 -12.56 5.34
C ILE A 117 -8.47 -13.11 5.21
N THR A 118 -9.47 -12.24 5.11
CA THR A 118 -10.87 -12.67 5.07
C THR A 118 -11.19 -13.33 3.72
N SER A 119 -11.92 -14.46 3.72
CA SER A 119 -12.14 -15.27 2.52
C SER A 119 -12.97 -14.56 1.44
N LYS A 120 -13.91 -13.70 1.86
CA LYS A 120 -14.65 -12.78 0.99
C LYS A 120 -14.45 -11.39 1.55
N GLY A 121 -13.66 -10.57 0.86
CA GLY A 121 -13.59 -9.15 1.18
C GLY A 121 -14.88 -8.48 0.72
N GLU A 122 -15.67 -7.98 1.66
CA GLU A 122 -16.87 -7.21 1.34
C GLU A 122 -16.47 -5.75 1.06
N PHE A 123 -16.86 -5.23 -0.10
CA PHE A 123 -16.69 -3.83 -0.43
C PHE A 123 -18.03 -3.08 -0.37
N LYS A 124 -18.04 -1.95 0.33
CA LYS A 124 -19.18 -1.04 0.39
C LYS A 124 -18.78 0.36 -0.07
N LEU A 125 -19.39 0.81 -1.16
CA LEU A 125 -19.29 2.20 -1.59
C LEU A 125 -20.14 3.09 -0.69
N THR A 126 -19.54 4.15 -0.12
CA THR A 126 -20.29 5.17 0.62
C THR A 126 -20.83 6.20 -0.36
N MET A 127 -22.15 6.35 -0.45
CA MET A 127 -22.80 7.34 -1.29
C MET A 127 -23.19 8.55 -0.46
N ILE A 128 -22.82 9.74 -0.92
CA ILE A 128 -23.21 11.02 -0.30
C ILE A 128 -23.84 11.87 -1.41
N ASP A 129 -25.15 12.09 -1.36
CA ASP A 129 -25.83 12.98 -2.30
C ASP A 129 -25.96 14.38 -1.69
N LEU A 130 -25.43 15.38 -2.39
CA LEU A 130 -25.53 16.79 -2.02
C LEU A 130 -26.51 17.54 -2.93
N SER A 131 -27.31 16.84 -3.74
CA SER A 131 -28.28 17.44 -4.65
C SER A 131 -29.31 18.34 -3.97
N ASP A 132 -29.59 18.07 -2.69
CA ASP A 132 -30.62 18.78 -1.92
C ASP A 132 -30.11 20.11 -1.34
N LEU A 133 -28.79 20.35 -1.42
CA LEU A 133 -28.19 21.61 -0.98
C LEU A 133 -28.17 22.65 -2.12
N PRO A 134 -28.17 23.96 -1.79
CA PRO A 134 -27.86 25.02 -2.74
C PRO A 134 -26.50 24.79 -3.43
N ILE A 135 -26.38 25.14 -4.71
CA ILE A 135 -25.24 24.78 -5.56
C ILE A 135 -23.91 25.32 -4.99
N GLU A 136 -23.95 26.50 -4.40
CA GLU A 136 -22.84 27.20 -3.75
C GLU A 136 -22.34 26.49 -2.49
N GLU A 137 -23.17 25.69 -1.83
CA GLU A 137 -22.82 24.95 -0.61
C GLU A 137 -22.24 23.55 -0.89
N ARG A 138 -22.50 22.99 -2.08
CA ARG A 138 -22.14 21.59 -2.39
C ARG A 138 -20.64 21.35 -2.38
N ILE A 139 -19.85 22.23 -2.97
CA ILE A 139 -18.38 22.07 -3.01
C ILE A 139 -17.75 22.19 -1.61
N PRO A 140 -18.06 23.24 -0.82
CA PRO A 140 -17.62 23.31 0.58
C PRO A 140 -18.02 22.07 1.39
N ARG A 141 -19.27 21.60 1.24
CA ARG A 141 -19.75 20.42 1.94
C ARG A 141 -19.02 19.15 1.50
N ALA A 142 -18.76 18.98 0.21
CA ALA A 142 -18.00 17.86 -0.31
C ALA A 142 -16.56 17.83 0.21
N HIS A 143 -15.92 19.00 0.32
CA HIS A 143 -14.60 19.13 0.91
C HIS A 143 -14.59 18.73 2.39
N ALA A 144 -15.59 19.20 3.16
CA ALA A 144 -15.74 18.82 4.57
C ALA A 144 -15.96 17.31 4.75
N GLU A 145 -16.77 16.69 3.89
CA GLU A 145 -16.97 15.23 3.91
C GLU A 145 -15.69 14.47 3.54
N ALA A 146 -14.96 14.92 2.51
CA ALA A 146 -13.69 14.30 2.15
C ALA A 146 -12.66 14.36 3.29
N ILE A 147 -12.55 15.51 3.98
CA ILE A 147 -11.71 15.64 5.17
C ILE A 147 -12.19 14.68 6.26
N ARG A 148 -13.49 14.65 6.56
CA ARG A 148 -14.05 13.77 7.60
C ARG A 148 -13.74 12.30 7.32
N ILE A 149 -13.89 11.86 6.07
CA ILE A 149 -13.56 10.49 5.65
C ILE A 149 -12.07 10.21 5.80
N ASN A 150 -11.21 11.15 5.38
CA ASN A 150 -9.76 11.01 5.49
C ASN A 150 -9.26 11.02 6.94
N THR A 151 -9.92 11.76 7.85
CA THR A 151 -9.47 11.91 9.24
C THR A 151 -10.15 10.94 10.21
N THR A 152 -11.15 10.18 9.76
CA THR A 152 -11.72 9.11 10.58
C THR A 152 -10.66 8.00 10.76
N PRO A 153 -10.28 7.58 11.97
CA PRO A 153 -9.26 6.55 12.17
C PRO A 153 -9.64 5.19 11.59
N PHE A 154 -8.65 4.37 11.24
CA PHE A 154 -8.85 2.96 10.90
C PHE A 154 -8.61 2.07 12.13
N ASP A 155 -9.48 1.08 12.32
CA ASP A 155 -9.22 -0.05 13.22
C ASP A 155 -8.57 -1.19 12.44
N LEU A 156 -7.28 -1.40 12.67
CA LEU A 156 -6.50 -2.44 11.99
C LEU A 156 -6.96 -3.87 12.35
N THR A 157 -7.71 -4.05 13.44
CA THR A 157 -8.17 -5.36 13.92
C THR A 157 -9.51 -5.80 13.33
N GLN A 158 -10.30 -4.86 12.82
CA GLN A 158 -11.65 -5.09 12.29
C GLN A 158 -11.75 -4.81 10.80
N GLY A 159 -10.99 -3.83 10.29
CA GLY A 159 -11.11 -3.37 8.90
C GLY A 159 -12.53 -2.83 8.58
N PRO A 160 -12.85 -2.66 7.27
CA PRO A 160 -11.92 -2.71 6.14
C PRO A 160 -10.90 -1.56 6.20
N LEU A 161 -9.72 -1.78 5.61
CA LEU A 161 -8.61 -0.80 5.60
C LEU A 161 -8.56 0.06 4.33
N LEU A 162 -9.63 -0.03 3.54
CA LEU A 162 -9.94 0.79 2.38
C LEU A 162 -11.33 1.41 2.60
N ARG A 163 -11.44 2.72 2.41
CA ARG A 163 -12.71 3.44 2.33
C ARG A 163 -12.80 4.14 0.98
N VAL A 164 -13.96 4.00 0.37
CA VAL A 164 -14.31 4.70 -0.87
C VAL A 164 -15.65 5.37 -0.68
N ALA A 165 -15.70 6.65 -0.98
CA ALA A 165 -16.94 7.41 -1.00
C ALA A 165 -17.11 8.14 -2.32
N LEU A 166 -18.33 8.15 -2.83
CA LEU A 166 -18.72 8.92 -4.00
C LEU A 166 -19.67 10.03 -3.53
N ILE A 167 -19.20 11.26 -3.62
CA ILE A 167 -19.95 12.46 -3.27
C ILE A 167 -20.52 13.05 -4.57
N ARG A 168 -21.83 13.06 -4.71
CA ARG A 168 -22.52 13.63 -5.87
C ARG A 168 -22.71 15.13 -5.69
N ILE A 169 -22.12 15.92 -6.59
CA ILE A 169 -22.25 17.39 -6.60
C ILE A 169 -23.40 17.80 -7.53
N THR A 170 -23.40 17.23 -8.74
CA THR A 170 -24.45 17.42 -9.75
C THR A 170 -24.69 16.08 -10.46
N PRO A 171 -25.68 15.96 -11.36
CA PRO A 171 -25.84 14.74 -12.16
C PRO A 171 -24.60 14.34 -12.97
N ARG A 172 -23.70 15.29 -13.29
CA ARG A 172 -22.50 15.05 -14.11
C ARG A 172 -21.19 15.41 -13.42
N GLU A 173 -21.22 15.65 -12.12
CA GLU A 173 -20.03 15.98 -11.34
C GLU A 173 -20.05 15.25 -10.00
N HIS A 174 -18.99 14.49 -9.75
CA HIS A 174 -18.83 13.67 -8.55
C HIS A 174 -17.41 13.80 -8.02
N HIS A 175 -17.25 13.74 -6.70
CA HIS A 175 -15.96 13.60 -6.04
C HIS A 175 -15.83 12.17 -5.49
N LEU A 176 -14.87 11.42 -6.02
CA LEU A 176 -14.53 10.08 -5.53
C LEU A 176 -13.39 10.21 -4.51
N VAL A 177 -13.70 9.96 -3.25
CA VAL A 177 -12.74 9.95 -2.14
C VAL A 177 -12.27 8.51 -1.94
N ILE A 178 -10.96 8.29 -1.93
CA ILE A 178 -10.34 6.99 -1.68
C ILE A 178 -9.32 7.16 -0.56
N VAL A 179 -9.42 6.35 0.49
CA VAL A 179 -8.51 6.38 1.63
C VAL A 179 -8.13 4.97 2.01
N MET A 180 -6.84 4.69 2.15
CA MET A 180 -6.31 3.41 2.62
C MET A 180 -5.38 3.60 3.80
N HIS A 181 -5.21 2.59 4.65
CA HIS A 181 -4.11 2.58 5.61
C HIS A 181 -2.80 2.13 4.95
N HIS A 182 -1.68 2.79 5.25
CA HIS A 182 -0.36 2.49 4.65
C HIS A 182 0.14 1.06 4.94
N ILE A 183 -0.42 0.39 5.96
CA ILE A 183 -0.08 -1.02 6.24
C ILE A 183 -0.50 -1.99 5.11
N ILE A 184 -1.47 -1.60 4.27
CA ILE A 184 -1.97 -2.42 3.14
C ILE A 184 -1.64 -1.84 1.76
N SER A 185 -1.05 -0.64 1.69
CA SER A 185 -0.72 0.02 0.42
C SER A 185 0.44 1.01 0.57
N ASP A 186 1.13 1.28 -0.53
CA ASP A 186 2.16 2.30 -0.68
C ASP A 186 2.00 3.02 -2.04
N ALA A 187 2.96 3.89 -2.37
CA ALA A 187 2.93 4.65 -3.62
C ALA A 187 2.99 3.75 -4.87
N TRP A 188 3.65 2.59 -4.80
CA TRP A 188 3.75 1.65 -5.93
C TRP A 188 2.47 0.84 -6.09
N SER A 189 1.92 0.29 -5.01
CA SER A 189 0.66 -0.46 -5.08
C SER A 189 -0.51 0.43 -5.47
N ASN A 190 -0.52 1.71 -5.07
CA ASN A 190 -1.53 2.67 -5.54
C ASN A 190 -1.58 2.77 -7.07
N ARG A 191 -0.43 2.73 -7.76
CA ARG A 191 -0.41 2.75 -9.23
C ARG A 191 -1.06 1.49 -9.82
N ILE A 192 -0.77 0.32 -9.25
CA ILE A 192 -1.37 -0.96 -9.67
C ILE A 192 -2.89 -0.93 -9.48
N ILE A 193 -3.34 -0.49 -8.31
CA ILE A 193 -4.77 -0.38 -7.97
C ILE A 193 -5.49 0.55 -8.95
N ILE A 194 -4.90 1.69 -9.31
CA ILE A 194 -5.48 2.65 -10.27
C ILE A 194 -5.57 2.03 -11.68
N ASP A 195 -4.50 1.39 -12.16
CA ASP A 195 -4.45 0.80 -13.49
C ASP A 195 -5.48 -0.35 -13.62
N GLU A 196 -5.55 -1.23 -12.61
CA GLU A 196 -6.54 -2.31 -12.57
C GLU A 196 -7.97 -1.79 -12.36
N PHE A 197 -8.18 -0.76 -11.53
CA PHE A 197 -9.50 -0.11 -11.38
C PHE A 197 -10.02 0.38 -12.72
N ALA A 198 -9.18 1.09 -13.49
CA ALA A 198 -9.57 1.62 -14.79
C ALA A 198 -9.91 0.49 -15.79
N ALA A 199 -9.18 -0.63 -15.76
CA ALA A 199 -9.49 -1.81 -16.57
C ALA A 199 -10.82 -2.45 -16.15
N CYS A 200 -11.05 -2.65 -14.85
CA CYS A 200 -12.29 -3.18 -14.32
C CYS A 200 -13.48 -2.31 -14.68
N TYR A 201 -13.36 -0.99 -14.49
CA TYR A 201 -14.45 -0.05 -14.76
C TYR A 201 -14.87 -0.08 -16.22
N ARG A 202 -13.91 -0.11 -17.16
CA ARG A 202 -14.22 -0.23 -18.59
C ARG A 202 -14.95 -1.53 -18.93
N ALA A 203 -14.55 -2.66 -18.34
CA ALA A 203 -15.20 -3.94 -18.57
C ALA A 203 -16.64 -3.94 -18.04
N TRP A 204 -16.84 -3.48 -16.79
CA TRP A 204 -18.15 -3.45 -16.16
C TRP A 204 -19.13 -2.49 -16.84
N VAL A 205 -18.68 -1.33 -17.32
CA VAL A 205 -19.50 -0.42 -18.13
C VAL A 205 -20.00 -1.09 -19.42
N GLN A 206 -19.23 -2.03 -19.97
CA GLN A 206 -19.62 -2.81 -21.15
C GLN A 206 -20.44 -4.06 -20.82
N GLY A 207 -20.75 -4.29 -19.53
CA GLY A 207 -21.45 -5.49 -19.08
C GLY A 207 -20.60 -6.77 -19.18
N MET A 208 -19.27 -6.64 -19.18
CA MET A 208 -18.33 -7.77 -19.26
C MET A 208 -17.58 -7.96 -17.93
N GLU A 209 -17.21 -9.20 -17.62
CA GLU A 209 -16.28 -9.47 -16.52
C GLU A 209 -14.85 -9.02 -16.89
N PRO A 210 -14.12 -8.40 -15.96
CA PRO A 210 -12.76 -7.96 -16.21
C PRO A 210 -11.78 -9.13 -16.30
N VAL A 211 -10.96 -9.12 -17.36
CA VAL A 211 -9.88 -10.09 -17.55
C VAL A 211 -8.55 -9.44 -17.14
N LEU A 212 -8.04 -9.85 -15.97
CA LEU A 212 -6.74 -9.41 -15.45
C LEU A 212 -5.79 -10.62 -15.37
N PRO A 213 -4.48 -10.45 -15.64
CA PRO A 213 -3.50 -11.52 -15.48
C PRO A 213 -3.54 -12.12 -14.07
N GLU A 214 -3.28 -13.42 -13.91
CA GLU A 214 -3.19 -14.01 -12.57
C GLU A 214 -2.05 -13.37 -11.77
N LEU A 215 -2.29 -13.13 -10.48
CA LEU A 215 -1.25 -12.65 -9.57
C LEU A 215 -0.31 -13.83 -9.23
N PRO A 216 0.99 -13.76 -9.57
CA PRO A 216 1.90 -14.87 -9.30
C PRO A 216 2.11 -15.08 -7.80
N ILE A 217 2.05 -13.99 -7.02
CA ILE A 217 2.20 -13.95 -5.56
C ILE A 217 1.22 -12.94 -4.96
N GLN A 218 0.94 -13.10 -3.67
CA GLN A 218 0.25 -12.17 -2.80
C GLN A 218 1.22 -11.56 -1.78
N TYR A 219 0.83 -10.47 -1.11
CA TYR A 219 1.70 -9.81 -0.13
C TYR A 219 2.04 -10.74 1.06
N ALA A 220 1.11 -11.61 1.45
CA ALA A 220 1.34 -12.62 2.47
C ALA A 220 2.48 -13.59 2.11
N ASP A 221 2.60 -13.97 0.84
CA ASP A 221 3.70 -14.81 0.34
C ASP A 221 5.05 -14.09 0.52
N TYR A 222 5.09 -12.81 0.17
CA TYR A 222 6.27 -11.97 0.39
C TYR A 222 6.63 -11.84 1.87
N ALA A 223 5.64 -11.65 2.74
CA ALA A 223 5.87 -11.54 4.18
C ALA A 223 6.47 -12.83 4.74
N ALA A 224 5.93 -14.00 4.38
CA ALA A 224 6.47 -15.29 4.80
C ALA A 224 7.91 -15.49 4.28
N TRP A 225 8.13 -15.24 2.99
CA TRP A 225 9.46 -15.32 2.38
C TRP A 225 10.48 -14.39 3.05
N GLN A 226 10.11 -13.14 3.34
CA GLN A 226 10.99 -12.17 3.99
C GLN A 226 11.40 -12.65 5.38
N ASN A 227 10.45 -13.16 6.18
CA ASN A 227 10.74 -13.66 7.51
C ASN A 227 11.72 -14.83 7.44
N ASN A 228 11.48 -15.82 6.58
CA ASN A 228 12.36 -16.99 6.44
C ASN A 228 13.77 -16.59 5.97
N TRP A 229 13.86 -15.69 4.99
CA TRP A 229 15.14 -15.22 4.47
C TRP A 229 15.95 -14.46 5.54
N LEU A 230 15.28 -13.63 6.34
CA LEU A 230 15.92 -12.87 7.40
C LEU A 230 16.38 -13.77 8.55
N GLU A 231 15.54 -14.69 9.02
CA GLU A 231 15.89 -15.62 10.10
C GLU A 231 16.95 -16.67 9.68
N ALA A 232 17.17 -16.88 8.37
CA ALA A 232 18.25 -17.72 7.85
C ALA A 232 19.66 -17.08 7.92
N GLY A 233 19.84 -16.00 8.68
CA GLY A 233 21.13 -15.35 8.96
C GLY A 233 21.34 -14.00 8.27
N GLU A 234 20.45 -13.61 7.35
CA GLU A 234 20.56 -12.32 6.66
C GLU A 234 20.26 -11.15 7.60
N LYS A 235 19.38 -11.34 8.58
CA LYS A 235 19.04 -10.36 9.62
C LYS A 235 20.28 -9.93 10.39
N GLU A 236 21.07 -10.88 10.88
CA GLU A 236 22.29 -10.63 11.65
C GLU A 236 23.31 -9.89 10.79
N ARG A 237 23.47 -10.30 9.52
CA ARG A 237 24.39 -9.67 8.58
C ARG A 237 24.02 -8.20 8.32
N GLN A 238 22.75 -7.92 8.04
CA GLN A 238 22.28 -6.55 7.79
C GLN A 238 22.34 -5.69 9.07
N LEU A 239 21.98 -6.26 10.22
CA LEU A 239 22.04 -5.56 11.50
C LEU A 239 23.48 -5.19 11.87
N ALA A 240 24.44 -6.10 11.69
CA ALA A 240 25.84 -5.83 11.93
C ALA A 240 26.37 -4.70 11.03
N TYR A 241 25.98 -4.70 9.75
CA TYR A 241 26.31 -3.62 8.83
C TYR A 241 25.76 -2.27 9.29
N TRP A 242 24.47 -2.19 9.64
CA TRP A 242 23.84 -0.93 10.04
C TRP A 242 24.35 -0.42 11.38
N ARG A 243 24.60 -1.29 12.36
CA ARG A 243 25.24 -0.90 13.63
C ARG A 243 26.62 -0.30 13.41
N LYS A 244 27.44 -0.96 12.57
CA LYS A 244 28.76 -0.44 12.21
C LYS A 244 28.67 0.93 11.56
N GLN A 245 27.67 1.14 10.71
CA GLN A 245 27.58 2.36 9.92
C GLN A 245 26.93 3.54 10.64
N LEU A 246 25.97 3.26 11.53
CA LEU A 246 25.32 4.29 12.33
C LEU A 246 26.17 4.68 13.54
N GLY A 247 27.00 3.76 14.07
CA GLY A 247 27.77 4.01 15.28
C GLY A 247 26.88 4.18 16.52
N ASP A 248 27.45 4.76 17.59
CA ASP A 248 26.74 5.00 18.85
C ASP A 248 26.34 6.48 19.06
N ASP A 249 26.93 7.40 18.29
CA ASP A 249 26.64 8.83 18.37
C ASP A 249 25.72 9.26 17.21
N HIS A 250 24.61 9.90 17.56
CA HIS A 250 23.58 10.31 16.64
C HIS A 250 23.19 11.76 16.93
N ALA A 251 24.08 12.70 16.59
CA ALA A 251 23.79 14.12 16.71
C ALA A 251 22.50 14.46 15.94
N ALA A 252 21.49 14.95 16.68
CA ALA A 252 20.25 15.38 16.08
C ALA A 252 20.50 16.60 15.17
N LEU A 253 20.14 16.47 13.90
CA LEU A 253 20.23 17.57 12.95
C LEU A 253 19.27 18.69 13.39
N GLN A 254 19.85 19.85 13.74
CA GLN A 254 19.10 21.02 14.17
C GLN A 254 18.65 21.81 12.95
N PHE A 255 17.34 21.90 12.76
CA PHE A 255 16.73 22.78 11.77
C PHE A 255 16.05 23.94 12.49
N PRO A 256 15.90 25.11 11.83
CA PRO A 256 14.96 26.12 12.29
C PRO A 256 13.57 25.50 12.39
N VAL A 257 12.98 25.51 13.59
CA VAL A 257 11.66 24.95 13.87
C VAL A 257 10.76 26.01 14.50
N ASP A 258 9.49 26.05 14.10
CA ASP A 258 8.49 26.96 14.69
C ASP A 258 8.14 26.57 16.14
N HIS A 259 8.33 25.29 16.49
CA HIS A 259 8.06 24.75 17.82
C HIS A 259 9.19 23.82 18.28
N PRO A 260 9.53 23.81 19.59
CA PRO A 260 10.54 22.91 20.13
C PRO A 260 10.10 21.45 19.93
N ARG A 261 11.08 20.58 19.66
CA ARG A 261 10.83 19.15 19.48
C ARG A 261 10.31 18.55 20.78
N SER A 262 9.09 18.02 20.79
CA SER A 262 8.53 17.29 21.94
C SER A 262 8.84 15.80 21.84
N SER A 263 8.93 15.13 22.99
CA SER A 263 9.06 13.66 23.07
C SER A 263 7.74 12.93 22.76
N SER A 264 6.60 13.63 22.85
CA SER A 264 5.27 13.14 22.51
C SER A 264 4.95 13.45 21.04
N GLY A 265 5.27 12.53 20.13
CA GLY A 265 5.01 12.70 18.70
C GLY A 265 3.51 12.70 18.37
N SER A 266 2.93 13.87 18.07
CA SER A 266 1.59 13.99 17.48
C SER A 266 1.73 14.17 15.97
N TYR A 267 1.30 13.18 15.20
CA TYR A 267 1.32 13.20 13.73
C TYR A 267 -0.12 13.13 13.20
N ARG A 268 -0.46 14.01 12.25
CA ARG A 268 -1.76 14.06 11.57
C ARG A 268 -1.52 14.04 10.06
N ALA A 269 -2.31 13.28 9.32
CA ALA A 269 -2.41 13.35 7.86
C ALA A 269 -3.46 14.36 7.41
#